data_AF-A0A8T4DC17-F1
#
_entry.id   AF-A0A8T4DC17-F1
#
_cell.length_a   1.000
_cell.length_b   1.000
_cell.length_c   1.000
_cell.angle_alpha   90.00
_cell.angle_beta   90.00
_cell.angle_gamma   90.00
#
_symmetry.space_group_name_H-M   'P 1'
#
loop_
_entity.id
_entity.type
_entity.pdbx_description
1 polymer ?
#
loop_
_entity_poly.entity_id
_entity_poly.type
_entity_poly.pdbx_seq_one_letter_code
_entity_poly.pdbx_strand_id
1 'polypeptide(L)'
;AKGTKDEAYYWLSRTKERQMRRRISELGMVMHEPEIEEEAEPISNHERPTKQAVEQQPKEREDQKRITDFEAEEVRLTIFVDPRETKSGVTRFLEKAGVELRLRNLGVGDYIVSERVCIERKSTTDFLNSLINKRRNLLAQILRMRKEYEKPVLVLEGEALYGQRNVHPNVVRAVIAAIALDLCVPIIQTRDEADTASLLYVIAKREQQQSSKKEISPHGKKPAASLKEQQEYFISALSNIGLVTTRNLLRHFKTVENVVTASKEELMAVEKVGEKTAEHIRTVVSTEYRASEARDEPSAYEKRDEAG
;
A
#
# COMPACT_ATOMS: atom_id res chain seq x y z
N ALA A 1 4.65 -41.06 44.35
CA ALA A 1 5.35 -42.12 43.58
C ALA A 1 6.06 -41.45 42.42
N LYS A 2 7.35 -41.74 42.20
CA LYS A 2 8.13 -41.15 41.09
C LYS A 2 7.78 -41.85 39.78
N GLY A 3 7.49 -41.10 38.72
CA GLY A 3 7.26 -41.59 37.36
C GLY A 3 5.80 -41.84 36.95
N THR A 4 4.81 -41.34 37.71
CA THR A 4 3.38 -41.50 37.37
C THR A 4 2.85 -40.33 36.54
N LYS A 5 1.80 -40.56 35.73
CA LYS A 5 1.12 -39.52 34.91
C LYS A 5 0.70 -38.30 35.74
N ASP A 6 0.36 -38.50 37.00
CA ASP A 6 -0.03 -37.42 37.93
C ASP A 6 1.15 -36.52 38.34
N GLU A 7 2.37 -37.07 38.38
CA GLU A 7 3.58 -36.28 38.63
C GLU A 7 3.92 -35.42 37.41
N ALA A 8 3.75 -35.98 36.20
CA ALA A 8 3.87 -35.23 34.96
C ALA A 8 2.81 -34.10 34.89
N TYR A 9 1.57 -34.36 35.30
CA TYR A 9 0.51 -33.34 35.35
C TYR A 9 0.82 -32.23 36.36
N TYR A 10 1.35 -32.59 37.53
CA TYR A 10 1.80 -31.65 38.55
C TYR A 10 2.92 -30.75 38.04
N TRP A 11 3.94 -31.31 37.38
CA TRP A 11 5.05 -30.52 36.80
C TRP A 11 4.60 -29.67 35.60
N LEU A 12 3.69 -30.17 34.76
CA LEU A 12 3.10 -29.42 33.65
C LEU A 12 2.28 -28.22 34.14
N SER A 13 1.50 -28.40 35.21
CA SER A 13 0.71 -27.32 35.83
C SER A 13 1.62 -26.25 36.43
N ARG A 14 2.62 -26.67 37.22
CA ARG A 14 3.58 -25.75 37.87
C ARG A 14 4.47 -24.99 36.88
N THR A 15 4.78 -25.62 35.75
CA THR A 15 5.56 -24.99 34.66
C THR A 15 4.72 -23.97 33.91
N LYS A 16 3.44 -24.28 33.62
CA LYS A 16 2.48 -23.33 33.02
C LYS A 16 2.21 -22.14 33.94
N GLU A 17 2.05 -22.37 35.24
CA GLU A 17 1.83 -21.28 36.21
C GLU A 17 3.04 -20.34 36.30
N ARG A 18 4.27 -20.87 36.32
CA ARG A 18 5.48 -20.04 36.27
C ARG A 18 5.61 -19.27 34.96
N GLN A 19 5.26 -19.88 33.83
CA GLN A 19 5.24 -19.18 32.53
C GLN A 19 4.20 -18.07 32.50
N MET A 20 3.04 -18.28 33.13
CA MET A 20 1.98 -17.28 33.24
C MET A 20 2.40 -16.11 34.13
N ARG A 21 3.01 -16.37 35.30
CA ARG A 21 3.54 -15.33 36.18
C ARG A 21 4.65 -14.51 35.52
N ARG A 22 5.52 -15.15 34.72
CA ARG A 22 6.55 -14.44 33.94
C ARG A 22 5.93 -13.52 32.89
N ARG A 23 4.91 -14.00 32.16
CA ARG A 23 4.18 -13.20 31.17
C ARG A 23 3.42 -12.03 31.81
N ILE A 24 2.81 -12.24 32.99
CA ILE A 24 2.12 -11.17 33.73
C ILE A 24 3.13 -10.10 34.22
N SER A 25 4.30 -10.53 34.68
CA SER A 25 5.40 -9.62 35.06
C SER A 25 5.99 -8.88 33.85
N GLU A 26 6.08 -9.51 32.67
CA GLU A 26 6.52 -8.89 31.40
C GLU A 26 5.49 -7.90 30.84
N LEU A 27 4.21 -8.08 31.16
CA LEU A 27 3.10 -7.19 30.78
C LEU A 27 2.97 -5.95 31.71
N GLY A 28 3.90 -5.74 32.64
CA GLY A 28 3.91 -4.56 33.53
C GLY A 28 2.73 -4.49 34.52
N MET A 29 1.95 -5.57 34.65
CA MET A 29 0.95 -5.68 35.71
C MET A 29 1.64 -6.10 37.01
N VAL A 30 2.19 -5.13 37.73
CA VAL A 30 2.47 -5.27 39.15
C VAL A 30 1.13 -5.38 39.87
N MET A 31 0.64 -6.61 40.07
CA MET A 31 -0.27 -6.87 41.18
C MET A 31 0.58 -6.89 42.44
N HIS A 32 0.34 -5.90 43.30
CA HIS A 32 0.70 -5.89 44.71
C HIS A 32 0.73 -7.32 45.28
N GLU A 33 1.86 -7.75 45.82
CA GLU A 33 1.84 -8.76 46.88
C GLU A 33 1.05 -8.16 48.05
N PRO A 34 0.15 -8.89 48.71
CA PRO A 34 -0.42 -8.40 49.96
C PRO A 34 0.69 -8.45 51.01
N GLU A 35 1.22 -7.28 51.37
CA GLU A 35 1.90 -7.11 52.65
C GLU A 35 0.88 -7.37 53.75
N ILE A 36 1.26 -8.24 54.68
CA ILE A 36 0.55 -8.44 55.94
C ILE A 36 0.81 -7.16 56.77
N GLU A 37 -0.21 -6.32 56.93
CA GLU A 37 -0.18 -5.23 57.91
C GLU A 37 -0.44 -5.81 59.31
N GLU A 38 0.57 -5.74 60.19
CA GLU A 38 0.33 -5.66 61.63
C GLU A 38 0.99 -4.38 62.17
N GLU A 39 0.10 -3.52 62.66
CA GLU A 39 0.21 -2.59 63.78
C GLU A 39 0.97 -1.25 63.61
N ALA A 40 0.16 -0.20 63.72
CA ALA A 40 0.53 1.18 63.95
C ALA A 40 1.15 1.39 65.34
N GLU A 41 1.92 2.47 65.50
CA GLU A 41 1.71 3.50 66.52
C GLU A 41 2.57 4.77 66.22
N PRO A 42 2.13 5.97 66.66
CA PRO A 42 2.57 7.26 66.10
C PRO A 42 3.43 8.08 67.09
N ILE A 43 4.48 8.80 66.63
CA ILE A 43 5.14 9.80 67.49
C ILE A 43 5.60 11.07 66.73
N SER A 44 4.80 12.12 66.93
CA SER A 44 5.10 13.51 67.35
C SER A 44 6.16 14.39 66.66
N ASN A 45 5.66 15.55 66.19
CA ASN A 45 6.19 16.93 66.27
C ASN A 45 7.67 17.15 66.57
N HIS A 46 8.35 17.93 65.72
CA HIS A 46 9.14 19.08 66.21
C HIS A 46 9.30 20.20 65.18
N GLU A 47 9.44 21.40 65.74
CA GLU A 47 9.13 22.72 65.21
C GLU A 47 10.15 23.30 64.22
N ARG A 48 9.72 24.35 63.52
CA ARG A 48 10.54 25.24 62.68
C ARG A 48 11.65 25.92 63.50
N PRO A 49 12.71 26.41 62.83
CA PRO A 49 12.82 27.86 62.80
C PRO A 49 13.17 28.44 61.44
N THR A 50 12.50 29.56 61.18
CA THR A 50 12.75 30.59 60.18
C THR A 50 14.20 31.07 60.12
N LYS A 51 14.77 31.21 58.92
CA LYS A 51 15.66 32.33 58.58
C LYS A 51 15.43 32.80 57.14
N GLN A 52 15.27 34.10 57.02
CA GLN A 52 15.07 34.89 55.81
C GLN A 52 16.29 34.79 54.87
N ALA A 53 16.04 34.81 53.56
CA ALA A 53 16.36 35.95 52.70
C ALA A 53 16.61 35.52 51.24
N VAL A 54 16.26 36.45 50.35
CA VAL A 54 16.62 36.59 48.94
C VAL A 54 15.68 35.87 47.96
N GLU A 55 14.67 36.63 47.52
CA GLU A 55 14.02 36.43 46.21
C GLU A 55 15.09 36.42 45.12
N GLN A 56 15.39 35.23 44.61
CA GLN A 56 16.05 35.06 43.32
C GLN A 56 14.98 34.58 42.35
N GLN A 57 14.79 35.35 41.29
CA GLN A 57 13.92 35.03 40.17
C GLN A 57 14.14 33.58 39.71
N PRO A 58 13.09 32.75 39.56
CA PRO A 58 13.26 31.43 38.97
C PRO A 58 13.59 31.63 37.49
N LYS A 59 14.85 31.40 37.12
CA LYS A 59 15.18 30.98 35.75
C LYS A 59 14.31 29.75 35.47
N GLU A 60 13.50 29.83 34.42
CA GLU A 60 12.82 28.69 33.82
C GLU A 60 13.86 27.58 33.66
N ARG A 61 13.82 26.59 34.54
CA ARG A 61 14.51 25.33 34.33
C ARG A 61 13.73 24.66 33.24
N GLU A 62 14.30 24.61 32.04
CA GLU A 62 13.84 23.66 31.03
C GLU A 62 13.77 22.30 31.72
N ASP A 63 12.56 21.78 31.87
CA ASP A 63 12.31 20.46 32.44
C ASP A 63 13.12 19.45 31.64
N GLN A 64 14.24 19.03 32.21
CA GLN A 64 15.09 18.01 31.63
C GLN A 64 14.28 16.71 31.67
N LYS A 65 13.72 16.35 30.51
CA LYS A 65 12.97 15.11 30.30
C LYS A 65 13.73 13.95 30.95
N ARG A 66 13.03 13.18 31.77
CA ARG A 66 13.59 11.98 32.41
C ARG A 66 13.91 10.98 31.29
N ILE A 67 14.89 10.11 31.50
CA ILE A 67 15.26 9.06 30.54
C ILE A 67 14.04 8.16 30.21
N THR A 68 13.07 8.10 31.12
CA THR A 68 11.77 7.41 30.95
C THR A 68 10.79 8.11 30.01
N ASP A 69 11.01 9.38 29.66
CA ASP A 69 10.19 10.13 28.71
C ASP A 69 10.59 9.83 27.25
N PHE A 70 11.63 9.00 27.06
CA PHE A 70 11.92 8.31 25.81
C PHE A 70 11.28 6.92 25.81
N GLU A 71 9.97 6.85 26.10
CA GLU A 71 9.19 5.77 25.51
C GLU A 71 9.35 5.94 23.99
N ALA A 72 9.95 4.94 23.33
CA ALA A 72 9.99 4.95 21.87
C ALA A 72 8.58 5.19 21.39
N GLU A 73 8.30 6.34 20.72
CA GLU A 73 6.97 6.65 20.16
C GLU A 73 6.52 5.40 19.38
N GLU A 74 5.69 4.55 20.00
CA GLU A 74 5.17 3.37 19.33
C GLU A 74 4.31 3.95 18.21
N VAL A 75 4.79 3.81 16.98
CA VAL A 75 4.07 4.31 15.81
C VAL A 75 2.73 3.59 15.77
N ARG A 76 1.68 4.28 16.24
CA ARG A 76 0.33 3.77 16.25
C ARG A 76 -0.12 3.59 14.81
N LEU A 77 -0.12 2.35 14.35
CA LEU A 77 -0.44 2.03 12.96
C LEU A 77 -1.91 2.32 12.70
N THR A 78 -2.20 3.01 11.60
CA THR A 78 -3.57 3.30 11.18
C THR A 78 -3.89 2.56 9.89
N ILE A 79 -5.05 1.91 9.80
CA ILE A 79 -5.55 1.29 8.56
C ILE A 79 -6.98 1.76 8.32
N PHE A 80 -7.25 2.27 7.12
CA PHE A 80 -8.63 2.52 6.71
C PHE A 80 -9.23 1.22 6.17
N VAL A 81 -10.46 0.92 6.60
CA VAL A 81 -11.14 -0.33 6.24
C VAL A 81 -12.52 -0.01 5.68
N ASP A 82 -12.88 -0.68 4.60
CA ASP A 82 -14.24 -0.60 4.09
C ASP A 82 -15.22 -1.31 5.05
N PRO A 83 -16.33 -0.66 5.45
CA PRO A 83 -17.30 -1.27 6.36
C PRO A 83 -17.84 -2.63 5.92
N ARG A 84 -17.89 -2.90 4.61
CA ARG A 84 -18.32 -4.20 4.04
C ARG A 84 -17.42 -5.35 4.50
N GLU A 85 -16.17 -5.04 4.83
CA GLU A 85 -15.14 -6.01 5.16
C GLU A 85 -15.09 -6.35 6.66
N THR A 86 -15.82 -5.63 7.51
CA THR A 86 -15.88 -5.90 8.96
C THR A 86 -16.37 -7.30 9.31
N LYS A 87 -17.12 -7.95 8.41
CA LYS A 87 -17.63 -9.31 8.58
C LYS A 87 -16.61 -10.40 8.31
N SER A 88 -15.44 -10.07 7.76
CA SER A 88 -14.44 -11.08 7.40
C SER A 88 -13.71 -11.68 8.57
N GLY A 89 -13.63 -10.99 9.72
CA GLY A 89 -12.87 -11.44 10.89
C GLY A 89 -11.42 -10.93 10.94
N VAL A 90 -10.88 -10.42 9.82
CA VAL A 90 -9.53 -9.84 9.74
C VAL A 90 -9.39 -8.61 10.64
N THR A 91 -10.41 -7.74 10.67
CA THR A 91 -10.44 -6.52 11.50
C THR A 91 -10.22 -6.82 12.97
N ARG A 92 -10.81 -7.91 13.49
CA ARG A 92 -10.66 -8.34 14.89
C ARG A 92 -9.21 -8.68 15.23
N PHE A 93 -8.47 -9.29 14.30
CA PHE A 93 -7.06 -9.61 14.51
C PHE A 93 -6.19 -8.36 14.44
N LEU A 94 -6.51 -7.40 13.55
CA LEU A 94 -5.82 -6.10 13.49
C LEU A 94 -6.02 -5.27 14.76
N GLU A 95 -7.24 -5.22 15.30
CA GLU A 95 -7.53 -4.52 16.57
C GLU A 95 -6.75 -5.14 17.73
N LYS A 96 -6.71 -6.49 17.81
CA LYS A 96 -5.90 -7.21 18.81
C LYS A 96 -4.41 -6.94 18.68
N ALA A 97 -3.93 -6.63 17.48
CA ALA A 97 -2.55 -6.25 17.21
C ALA A 97 -2.25 -4.76 17.48
N GLY A 98 -3.21 -3.99 18.02
CA GLY A 98 -3.04 -2.58 18.38
C GLY A 98 -3.16 -1.60 17.21
N VAL A 99 -3.67 -2.03 16.06
CA VAL A 99 -3.88 -1.16 14.90
C VAL A 99 -5.11 -0.29 15.11
N GLU A 100 -4.98 1.02 14.88
CA GLU A 100 -6.11 1.95 14.80
C GLU A 100 -6.87 1.75 13.49
N LEU A 101 -8.06 1.14 13.57
CA LEU A 101 -8.94 0.97 12.41
C LEU A 101 -9.82 2.20 12.21
N ARG A 102 -9.80 2.75 11.00
CA ARG A 102 -10.68 3.86 10.58
C ARG A 102 -11.65 3.38 9.52
N LEU A 103 -12.89 3.10 9.93
CA LEU A 103 -13.95 2.68 9.01
C LEU A 103 -14.35 3.83 8.08
N ARG A 104 -14.26 3.62 6.77
CA ARG A 104 -14.70 4.58 5.75
C ARG A 104 -15.21 3.83 4.52
N ASN A 105 -16.29 4.32 3.91
CA ASN A 105 -16.73 3.79 2.62
C ASN A 105 -15.65 4.05 1.57
N LEU A 106 -14.95 3.00 1.15
CA LEU A 106 -13.86 3.12 0.21
C LEU A 106 -14.43 3.04 -1.21
N GLY A 107 -13.99 3.96 -2.08
CA GLY A 107 -14.37 3.93 -3.49
C GLY A 107 -13.84 2.68 -4.20
N VAL A 108 -12.66 2.20 -3.76
CA VAL A 108 -11.91 1.07 -4.31
C VAL A 108 -11.07 0.41 -3.20
N GLY A 109 -10.99 -0.93 -3.23
CA GLY A 109 -10.25 -1.75 -2.28
C GLY A 109 -10.96 -1.92 -0.94
N ASP A 110 -10.43 -2.83 -0.12
CA ASP A 110 -10.99 -3.19 1.19
C ASP A 110 -10.18 -2.58 2.34
N TYR A 111 -8.86 -2.42 2.14
CA TYR A 111 -7.95 -1.84 3.12
C TYR A 111 -7.01 -0.82 2.47
N ILE A 112 -6.80 0.32 3.13
CA ILE A 112 -5.80 1.32 2.74
C ILE A 112 -4.85 1.52 3.92
N VAL A 113 -3.58 1.21 3.68
CA VAL A 113 -2.53 1.23 4.71
C VAL A 113 -1.56 2.40 4.55
N SER A 114 -1.60 3.08 3.39
CA SER A 114 -0.93 4.35 3.13
C SER A 114 -1.60 5.06 1.94
N GLU A 115 -1.26 6.33 1.69
CA GLU A 115 -1.77 7.07 0.52
C GLU A 115 -1.40 6.41 -0.83
N ARG A 116 -0.45 5.48 -0.82
CA ARG A 116 0.05 4.78 -2.02
C ARG A 116 -0.42 3.35 -2.11
N VAL A 117 -0.74 2.69 -0.98
CA VAL A 117 -1.01 1.26 -0.91
C VAL A 117 -2.49 0.99 -0.62
N CYS A 118 -3.15 0.38 -1.60
CA CYS A 118 -4.53 -0.10 -1.51
C CYS A 118 -4.53 -1.62 -1.68
N ILE A 119 -5.34 -2.30 -0.88
CA ILE A 119 -5.37 -3.76 -0.78
C ILE A 119 -6.81 -4.23 -0.98
N GLU A 120 -7.00 -5.13 -1.94
CA GLU A 120 -8.25 -5.89 -2.12
C GLU A 120 -8.01 -7.28 -1.57
N ARG A 121 -8.86 -7.72 -0.64
CA ARG A 121 -8.86 -9.09 -0.12
C ARG A 121 -9.92 -9.87 -0.86
N LYS A 122 -9.58 -11.09 -1.28
CA LYS A 122 -10.54 -12.03 -1.85
C LYS A 122 -10.29 -13.41 -1.31
N SER A 123 -11.34 -14.06 -0.79
CA SER A 123 -11.25 -15.48 -0.48
C SER A 123 -10.96 -16.26 -1.76
N THR A 124 -10.24 -17.40 -1.68
CA THR A 124 -10.01 -18.24 -2.86
C THR A 124 -11.33 -18.69 -3.50
N THR A 125 -12.35 -18.92 -2.69
CA THR A 125 -13.70 -19.28 -3.15
C THR A 125 -14.34 -18.13 -3.94
N ASP A 126 -14.28 -16.89 -3.45
CA ASP A 126 -14.82 -15.73 -4.17
C ASP A 126 -14.03 -15.38 -5.42
N PHE A 127 -12.72 -15.55 -5.37
CA PHE A 127 -11.84 -15.40 -6.54
C PHE A 127 -12.26 -16.38 -7.64
N LEU A 128 -12.36 -17.68 -7.32
CA LEU A 128 -12.77 -18.70 -8.29
C LEU A 128 -14.21 -18.48 -8.79
N ASN A 129 -15.13 -18.07 -7.91
CA ASN A 129 -16.49 -17.69 -8.31
C ASN A 129 -16.51 -16.48 -9.26
N SER A 130 -15.56 -15.55 -9.12
CA SER A 130 -15.43 -14.40 -10.03
C SER A 130 -14.95 -14.79 -11.42
N LEU A 131 -14.26 -15.94 -11.58
CA LEU A 131 -13.83 -16.44 -12.88
C LEU A 131 -15.00 -17.02 -13.70
N ILE A 132 -16.01 -17.58 -13.03
CA ILE A 132 -17.18 -18.17 -13.68
C ILE A 132 -18.24 -17.09 -13.96
N ASN A 133 -18.45 -16.19 -13.00
CA ASN A 133 -19.53 -15.22 -13.07
C ASN A 133 -19.09 -13.93 -13.74
N LYS A 134 -19.47 -13.74 -15.01
CA LYS A 134 -19.22 -12.52 -15.80
C LYS A 134 -19.76 -11.22 -15.18
N ARG A 135 -20.62 -11.27 -14.16
CA ARG A 135 -21.07 -10.08 -13.41
C ARG A 135 -20.11 -9.68 -12.29
N ARG A 136 -19.25 -10.59 -11.82
CA ARG A 136 -18.25 -10.34 -10.77
C ARG A 136 -16.94 -9.92 -11.43
N ASN A 137 -16.80 -8.63 -11.70
CA ASN A 137 -15.71 -8.08 -12.50
C ASN A 137 -14.42 -7.86 -11.67
N LEU A 138 -13.74 -8.94 -11.28
CA LEU A 138 -12.45 -8.87 -10.59
C LEU A 138 -11.44 -7.96 -11.32
N LEU A 139 -11.28 -8.15 -12.62
CA LEU A 139 -10.34 -7.36 -13.42
C LEU A 139 -10.69 -5.86 -13.42
N ALA A 140 -11.98 -5.51 -13.42
CA ALA A 140 -12.41 -4.12 -13.34
C ALA A 140 -12.07 -3.51 -11.97
N GLN A 141 -12.20 -4.27 -10.87
CA GLN A 141 -11.77 -3.82 -9.54
C GLN A 141 -10.26 -3.54 -9.52
N ILE A 142 -9.46 -4.48 -10.02
CA ILE A 142 -7.99 -4.35 -10.08
C ILE A 142 -7.57 -3.15 -10.95
N LEU A 143 -8.22 -2.95 -12.10
CA LEU A 143 -7.98 -1.79 -12.96
C LEU A 143 -8.32 -0.47 -12.27
N ARG A 144 -9.40 -0.42 -11.47
CA ARG A 144 -9.74 0.76 -10.66
C ARG A 144 -8.68 1.02 -9.60
N MET A 145 -8.21 -0.01 -8.89
CA MET A 145 -7.12 0.13 -7.91
C MET A 145 -5.86 0.71 -8.55
N ARG A 146 -5.45 0.18 -9.70
CA ARG A 146 -4.28 0.64 -10.44
C ARG A 146 -4.40 2.10 -10.91
N LYS A 147 -5.62 2.58 -11.15
CA LYS A 147 -5.85 3.98 -11.56
C LYS A 147 -5.65 4.94 -10.39
N GLU A 148 -6.07 4.55 -9.19
CA GLU A 148 -6.17 5.44 -8.04
C GLU A 148 -4.95 5.35 -7.11
N TYR A 149 -4.29 4.19 -7.04
CA TYR A 149 -3.16 3.93 -6.15
C TYR A 149 -1.89 3.57 -6.92
N GLU A 150 -0.74 4.01 -6.38
CA GLU A 150 0.58 3.67 -6.90
C GLU A 150 0.91 2.18 -6.72
N LYS A 151 0.52 1.62 -5.57
CA LYS A 151 0.87 0.26 -5.13
C LYS A 151 -0.39 -0.55 -4.77
N PRO A 152 -1.22 -0.95 -5.75
CA PRO A 152 -2.32 -1.86 -5.50
C PRO A 152 -1.80 -3.26 -5.16
N VAL A 153 -2.45 -3.99 -4.25
CA VAL A 153 -2.11 -5.37 -3.90
C VAL A 153 -3.38 -6.22 -3.83
N LEU A 154 -3.37 -7.39 -4.46
CA LEU A 154 -4.41 -8.40 -4.30
C LEU A 154 -3.98 -9.42 -3.25
N VAL A 155 -4.78 -9.59 -2.21
CA VAL A 155 -4.60 -10.66 -1.22
C VAL A 155 -5.59 -11.78 -1.52
N LEU A 156 -5.07 -12.99 -1.76
CA LEU A 156 -5.87 -14.19 -1.93
C LEU A 156 -5.85 -15.00 -0.63
N GLU A 157 -6.97 -15.04 0.09
CA GLU A 157 -7.07 -15.72 1.38
C GLU A 157 -7.66 -17.12 1.24
N GLY A 158 -6.92 -18.12 1.73
CA GLY A 158 -7.26 -19.53 1.67
C GLY A 158 -6.20 -20.36 0.94
N GLU A 159 -6.13 -21.66 1.25
CA GLU A 159 -5.11 -22.56 0.69
C GLU A 159 -5.51 -23.16 -0.66
N ALA A 160 -6.81 -23.31 -0.92
CA ALA A 160 -7.33 -24.01 -2.10
C ALA A 160 -7.58 -23.06 -3.29
N LEU A 161 -6.56 -22.82 -4.11
CA LEU A 161 -6.70 -22.11 -5.40
C LEU A 161 -7.14 -23.01 -6.57
N TYR A 162 -7.09 -24.33 -6.38
CA TYR A 162 -7.42 -25.32 -7.40
C TYR A 162 -8.41 -26.34 -6.82
N GLY A 163 -9.17 -27.01 -7.69
CA GLY A 163 -10.06 -28.11 -7.30
C GLY A 163 -11.53 -27.75 -7.14
N GLN A 164 -11.92 -26.49 -7.39
CA GLN A 164 -13.34 -26.14 -7.45
C GLN A 164 -13.99 -26.67 -8.74
N ARG A 165 -15.18 -27.27 -8.60
CA ARG A 165 -15.97 -27.77 -9.74
C ARG A 165 -16.23 -26.62 -10.71
N ASN A 166 -16.11 -26.90 -12.00
CA ASN A 166 -16.37 -25.99 -13.12
C ASN A 166 -15.33 -24.87 -13.35
N VAL A 167 -14.19 -24.88 -12.66
CA VAL A 167 -13.06 -24.00 -13.00
C VAL A 167 -11.89 -24.83 -13.48
N HIS A 168 -11.53 -24.69 -14.76
CA HIS A 168 -10.36 -25.36 -15.30
C HIS A 168 -9.08 -24.72 -14.73
N PRO A 169 -8.07 -25.50 -14.28
CA PRO A 169 -6.84 -24.95 -13.67
C PRO A 169 -6.10 -23.92 -14.53
N ASN A 170 -6.12 -24.08 -15.85
CA ASN A 170 -5.49 -23.11 -16.76
C ASN A 170 -6.21 -21.74 -16.79
N VAL A 171 -7.50 -21.67 -16.46
CA VAL A 171 -8.21 -20.39 -16.34
C VAL A 171 -7.68 -19.62 -15.13
N VAL A 172 -7.49 -20.31 -14.01
CA VAL A 172 -6.88 -19.74 -12.79
C VAL A 172 -5.48 -19.21 -13.11
N ARG A 173 -4.64 -20.04 -13.75
CA ARG A 173 -3.27 -19.65 -14.15
C ARG A 173 -3.26 -18.45 -15.10
N ALA A 174 -4.14 -18.44 -16.09
CA ALA A 174 -4.23 -17.34 -17.06
C ALA A 174 -4.61 -16.02 -16.38
N VAL A 175 -5.58 -16.04 -15.46
CA VAL A 175 -5.99 -14.82 -14.75
C VAL A 175 -4.94 -14.35 -13.76
N ILE A 176 -4.31 -15.25 -13.00
CA ILE A 176 -3.19 -14.90 -12.11
C ILE A 176 -2.04 -14.30 -12.93
N ALA A 177 -1.68 -14.91 -14.06
CA ALA A 177 -0.64 -14.39 -14.95
C ALA A 177 -0.98 -13.01 -15.50
N ALA A 178 -2.22 -12.79 -15.95
CA ALA A 178 -2.66 -11.49 -16.46
C ALA A 178 -2.60 -10.40 -15.38
N ILE A 179 -3.04 -10.70 -14.15
CA ILE A 179 -2.99 -9.75 -13.03
C ILE A 179 -1.53 -9.42 -12.68
N ALA A 180 -0.66 -10.43 -12.60
CA ALA A 180 0.72 -10.25 -12.19
C ALA A 180 1.60 -9.58 -13.26
N LEU A 181 1.42 -9.94 -14.54
CA LEU A 181 2.33 -9.54 -15.63
C LEU A 181 1.77 -8.39 -16.47
N ASP A 182 0.48 -8.41 -16.81
CA ASP A 182 -0.11 -7.38 -17.68
C ASP A 182 -0.57 -6.16 -16.86
N LEU A 183 -1.18 -6.41 -15.70
CA LEU A 183 -1.66 -5.34 -14.81
C LEU A 183 -0.60 -4.89 -13.80
N CYS A 184 0.50 -5.65 -13.66
CA CYS A 184 1.58 -5.42 -12.71
C CYS A 184 1.08 -5.25 -11.27
N VAL A 185 0.09 -6.04 -10.86
CA VAL A 185 -0.46 -6.01 -9.50
C VAL A 185 0.08 -7.21 -8.70
N PRO A 186 0.84 -6.97 -7.61
CA PRO A 186 1.28 -8.02 -6.71
C PRO A 186 0.12 -8.84 -6.15
N ILE A 187 0.28 -10.15 -6.15
CA ILE A 187 -0.65 -11.12 -5.57
C ILE A 187 0.06 -11.78 -4.39
N ILE A 188 -0.52 -11.68 -3.20
CA ILE A 188 0.00 -12.32 -1.99
C ILE A 188 -1.06 -13.29 -1.47
N GLN A 189 -0.70 -14.56 -1.31
CA GLN A 189 -1.61 -15.55 -0.76
C GLN A 189 -1.42 -15.65 0.76
N THR A 190 -2.53 -15.73 1.49
CA THR A 190 -2.59 -15.92 2.94
C THR A 190 -3.44 -17.15 3.25
N ARG A 191 -3.20 -17.79 4.39
CA ARG A 191 -3.90 -19.03 4.77
C ARG A 191 -5.31 -18.77 5.30
N ASP A 192 -5.44 -17.77 6.15
CA ASP A 192 -6.67 -17.44 6.89
C ASP A 192 -6.70 -15.96 7.27
N GLU A 193 -7.74 -15.55 7.98
CA GLU A 193 -7.97 -14.17 8.40
C GLU A 193 -6.86 -13.62 9.32
N ALA A 194 -6.27 -14.48 10.15
CA ALA A 194 -5.21 -14.11 11.08
C ALA A 194 -3.89 -13.88 10.32
N ASP A 195 -3.62 -14.73 9.33
CA ASP A 195 -2.49 -14.60 8.41
C ASP A 195 -2.62 -13.33 7.55
N THR A 196 -3.83 -13.05 7.04
CA THR A 196 -4.14 -11.79 6.35
C THR A 196 -3.91 -10.58 7.24
N ALA A 197 -4.42 -10.57 8.47
CA ALA A 197 -4.21 -9.46 9.40
C ALA A 197 -2.71 -9.26 9.71
N SER A 198 -1.96 -10.35 9.86
CA SER A 198 -0.51 -10.29 10.09
C SER A 198 0.23 -9.67 8.90
N LEU A 199 -0.15 -10.05 7.67
CA LEU A 199 0.38 -9.45 6.45
C LEU A 199 0.07 -7.95 6.39
N LEU A 200 -1.19 -7.55 6.60
CA LEU A 200 -1.63 -6.16 6.57
C LEU A 200 -0.87 -5.31 7.61
N TYR A 201 -0.68 -5.84 8.82
CA TYR A 201 0.11 -5.20 9.87
C TYR A 201 1.56 -4.94 9.42
N VAL A 202 2.22 -5.93 8.81
CA VAL A 202 3.61 -5.77 8.34
C VAL A 202 3.70 -4.74 7.22
N ILE A 203 2.74 -4.73 6.28
CA ILE A 203 2.71 -3.73 5.20
C ILE A 203 2.50 -2.32 5.78
N ALA A 204 1.51 -2.16 6.67
CA ALA A 204 1.23 -0.89 7.35
C ALA A 204 2.46 -0.38 8.11
N LYS A 205 3.10 -1.26 8.91
CA LYS A 205 4.31 -0.95 9.64
C LYS A 205 5.43 -0.45 8.73
N ARG A 206 5.68 -1.13 7.60
CA ARG A 206 6.72 -0.72 6.64
C ARG A 206 6.44 0.62 5.97
N GLU A 207 5.21 0.86 5.52
CA GLU A 207 4.86 2.10 4.82
C GLU A 207 4.78 3.32 5.77
N GLN A 208 4.37 3.11 7.01
CA GLN A 208 4.15 4.19 7.98
C GLN A 208 5.40 4.52 8.77
N GLN A 209 6.27 3.55 9.08
CA GLN A 209 7.55 3.84 9.75
C GLN A 209 8.53 4.62 8.86
N GLN A 210 8.42 4.48 7.53
CA GLN A 210 9.24 5.26 6.58
C GLN A 210 8.72 6.68 6.35
N SER A 211 7.47 6.96 6.76
CA SER A 211 6.81 8.23 6.51
C SER A 211 6.77 9.05 7.80
N SER A 212 7.70 9.99 7.96
CA SER A 212 7.73 10.90 9.11
C SER A 212 6.37 11.60 9.31
N LYS A 213 5.64 11.26 10.39
CA LYS A 213 4.51 12.00 10.97
C LYS A 213 3.38 12.47 10.03
N LYS A 214 3.14 11.83 8.88
CA LYS A 214 1.99 12.18 8.02
C LYS A 214 0.78 11.34 8.39
N GLU A 215 -0.32 12.02 8.73
CA GLU A 215 -1.64 11.41 8.78
C GLU A 215 -1.93 10.76 7.41
N ILE A 216 -2.41 9.52 7.44
CA ILE A 216 -2.70 8.77 6.23
C ILE A 216 -3.98 9.33 5.61
N SER A 217 -3.92 9.71 4.33
CA SER A 217 -5.12 9.95 3.53
C SER A 217 -5.60 8.63 2.91
N PRO A 218 -6.92 8.33 2.96
CA PRO A 218 -7.51 7.23 2.21
C PRO A 218 -7.73 7.60 0.73
N HIS A 219 -7.33 8.79 0.29
CA HIS A 219 -7.34 9.12 -1.14
C HIS A 219 -5.99 8.72 -1.72
N GLY A 220 -6.03 7.88 -2.75
CA GLY A 220 -4.84 7.42 -3.44
C GLY A 220 -4.07 8.58 -4.06
N LYS A 221 -2.78 8.67 -3.76
CA LYS A 221 -1.83 9.58 -4.40
C LYS A 221 -1.04 8.82 -5.45
N LYS A 222 -1.67 8.48 -6.57
CA LYS A 222 -0.90 8.16 -7.77
C LYS A 222 -0.29 9.47 -8.29
N PRO A 223 1.04 9.60 -8.41
CA PRO A 223 1.62 10.83 -8.92
C PRO A 223 1.08 11.09 -10.34
N ALA A 224 0.70 12.34 -10.62
CA ALA A 224 0.48 12.77 -11.99
C ALA A 224 1.74 12.47 -12.81
N ALA A 225 1.59 12.05 -14.07
CA ALA A 225 2.72 11.76 -14.94
C ALA A 225 3.73 12.91 -14.87
N SER A 226 5.01 12.60 -14.63
CA SER A 226 6.07 13.61 -14.56
C SER A 226 6.11 14.42 -15.86
N LEU A 227 6.61 15.66 -15.82
CA LEU A 227 6.73 16.48 -17.04
C LEU A 227 7.48 15.73 -18.16
N LYS A 228 8.51 14.95 -17.79
CA LYS A 228 9.23 14.06 -18.71
C LYS A 228 8.32 12.99 -19.33
N GLU A 229 7.52 12.31 -18.52
CA GLU A 229 6.58 11.30 -19.01
C GLU A 229 5.49 11.93 -19.87
N GLN A 230 5.04 13.15 -19.56
CA GLN A 230 4.11 13.90 -20.40
C GLN A 230 4.73 14.26 -21.76
N GLN A 231 6.00 14.68 -21.77
CA GLN A 231 6.74 14.98 -23.01
C GLN A 231 6.98 13.72 -23.86
N GLU A 232 7.42 12.62 -23.23
CA GLU A 232 7.59 11.33 -23.91
C GLU A 232 6.22 10.84 -24.45
N TYR A 233 5.16 10.92 -23.63
CA TYR A 233 3.82 10.51 -24.03
C TYR A 233 3.29 11.31 -25.22
N PHE A 234 3.41 12.64 -25.19
CA PHE A 234 2.94 13.52 -26.27
C PHE A 234 3.53 13.15 -27.63
N ILE A 235 4.84 12.92 -27.70
CA ILE A 235 5.52 12.54 -28.95
C ILE A 235 5.18 11.10 -29.35
N SER A 236 5.13 10.17 -28.39
CA SER A 236 4.82 8.77 -28.67
C SER A 236 3.35 8.52 -29.06
N ALA A 237 2.48 9.53 -28.90
CA ALA A 237 1.08 9.45 -29.31
C ALA A 237 0.92 9.48 -30.84
N LEU A 238 1.95 9.89 -31.58
CA LEU A 238 1.96 9.81 -33.04
C LEU A 238 2.17 8.35 -33.49
N SER A 239 1.28 7.88 -34.37
CA SER A 239 1.37 6.53 -34.93
C SER A 239 2.76 6.29 -35.55
N ASN A 240 3.27 5.07 -35.37
CA ASN A 240 4.59 4.63 -35.83
C ASN A 240 5.79 5.30 -35.13
N ILE A 241 5.60 5.99 -33.99
CA ILE A 241 6.69 6.50 -33.15
C ILE A 241 6.76 5.74 -31.83
N GLY A 242 7.78 4.88 -31.70
CA GLY A 242 8.05 4.17 -30.45
C GLY A 242 8.77 5.03 -29.40
N LEU A 243 8.88 4.50 -28.17
CA LEU A 243 9.52 5.18 -27.03
C LEU A 243 11.02 5.49 -27.28
N VAL A 244 11.71 4.64 -28.04
CA VAL A 244 13.13 4.85 -28.39
C VAL A 244 13.26 6.07 -29.32
N THR A 245 12.47 6.11 -30.39
CA THR A 245 12.45 7.24 -31.34
C THR A 245 12.02 8.52 -30.66
N THR A 246 11.00 8.46 -29.79
CA THR A 246 10.55 9.56 -28.94
C THR A 246 11.69 10.15 -28.12
N ARG A 247 12.48 9.31 -27.43
CA ARG A 247 13.62 9.75 -26.63
C ARG A 247 14.73 10.33 -27.49
N ASN A 248 14.97 9.76 -28.67
CA ASN A 248 15.96 10.29 -29.61
C ASN A 248 15.57 11.69 -30.10
N LEU A 249 14.31 11.87 -30.51
CA LEU A 249 13.75 13.17 -30.90
C LEU A 249 13.90 14.20 -29.77
N LEU A 250 13.43 13.88 -28.56
CA LEU A 250 13.52 14.79 -27.42
C LEU A 250 14.95 15.07 -26.96
N ARG A 251 15.88 14.12 -27.10
CA ARG A 251 17.31 14.36 -26.83
C ARG A 251 17.96 15.27 -27.85
N HIS A 252 17.59 15.13 -29.12
CA HIS A 252 18.11 15.93 -30.21
C HIS A 252 17.56 17.37 -30.14
N PHE A 253 16.23 17.51 -30.16
CA PHE A 253 15.53 18.79 -30.26
C PHE A 253 15.29 19.48 -28.91
N LYS A 254 15.53 18.81 -27.78
CA LYS A 254 15.42 19.31 -26.39
C LYS A 254 14.00 19.59 -25.88
N THR A 255 13.07 19.99 -26.73
CA THR A 255 11.69 20.32 -26.34
C THR A 255 10.70 19.69 -27.32
N VAL A 256 9.45 19.48 -26.86
CA VAL A 256 8.35 19.03 -27.73
C VAL A 256 8.08 20.05 -28.84
N GLU A 257 8.10 21.33 -28.50
CA GLU A 257 7.94 22.44 -29.46
C GLU A 257 8.91 22.33 -30.62
N ASN A 258 10.21 22.15 -30.34
CA ASN A 258 11.23 22.03 -31.36
C ASN A 258 11.02 20.78 -32.25
N VAL A 259 10.51 19.67 -31.70
CA VAL A 259 10.18 18.48 -32.51
C VAL A 259 9.05 18.78 -33.49
N VAL A 260 7.99 19.48 -33.04
CA VAL A 260 6.82 19.74 -33.90
C VAL A 260 7.04 20.87 -34.90
N THR A 261 7.99 21.77 -34.64
CA THR A 261 8.36 22.84 -35.58
C THR A 261 9.48 22.45 -36.55
N ALA A 262 10.22 21.38 -36.30
CA ALA A 262 11.32 20.92 -37.15
C ALA A 262 10.88 20.60 -38.59
N SER A 263 11.78 20.82 -39.55
CA SER A 263 11.59 20.47 -40.96
C SER A 263 11.65 18.95 -41.18
N LYS A 264 11.17 18.46 -42.34
CA LYS A 264 11.25 17.04 -42.69
C LYS A 264 12.71 16.55 -42.68
N GLU A 265 13.61 17.35 -43.22
CA GLU A 265 15.05 17.08 -43.32
C GLU A 265 15.71 17.02 -41.94
N GLU A 266 15.36 17.95 -41.05
CA GLU A 266 15.85 17.98 -39.66
C GLU A 266 15.38 16.76 -38.88
N LEU A 267 14.11 16.35 -39.05
CA LEU A 267 13.57 15.16 -38.40
C LEU A 267 14.31 13.89 -38.87
N MET A 268 14.60 13.77 -40.17
CA MET A 268 15.33 12.63 -40.73
C MET A 268 16.80 12.53 -40.28
N ALA A 269 17.37 13.61 -39.74
CA ALA A 269 18.71 13.57 -39.14
C ALA A 269 18.74 12.82 -37.79
N VAL A 270 17.57 12.54 -37.19
CA VAL A 270 17.48 11.81 -35.93
C VAL A 270 17.50 10.30 -36.16
N GLU A 271 18.32 9.61 -35.36
CA GLU A 271 18.44 8.16 -35.42
C GLU A 271 17.07 7.46 -35.27
N LYS A 272 16.76 6.56 -36.21
CA LYS A 272 15.49 5.81 -36.32
C LYS A 272 14.28 6.64 -36.72
N VAL A 273 14.49 7.81 -37.30
CA VAL A 273 13.44 8.59 -37.99
C VAL A 273 13.67 8.47 -39.49
N GLY A 274 12.84 7.67 -40.16
CA GLY A 274 12.87 7.53 -41.61
C GLY A 274 12.00 8.58 -42.31
N GLU A 275 12.09 8.64 -43.63
CA GLU A 275 11.32 9.58 -44.46
C GLU A 275 9.82 9.51 -44.17
N LYS A 276 9.27 8.29 -44.13
CA LYS A 276 7.87 8.01 -43.81
C LYS A 276 7.46 8.61 -42.46
N THR A 277 8.26 8.40 -41.42
CA THR A 277 7.99 8.93 -40.08
C THR A 277 8.06 10.45 -40.05
N ALA A 278 9.07 11.05 -40.68
CA ALA A 278 9.22 12.50 -40.74
C ALA A 278 8.05 13.17 -41.49
N GLU A 279 7.63 12.60 -42.62
CA GLU A 279 6.47 13.07 -43.38
C GLU A 279 5.18 12.95 -42.57
N HIS A 280 5.00 11.84 -41.85
CA HIS A 280 3.84 11.66 -40.97
C HIS A 280 3.80 12.70 -39.84
N ILE A 281 4.92 12.93 -39.15
CA ILE A 281 5.02 13.97 -38.11
C ILE A 281 4.60 15.32 -38.69
N ARG A 282 5.18 15.73 -39.82
CA ARG A 282 4.85 17.00 -40.47
C ARG A 282 3.37 17.09 -40.82
N THR A 283 2.82 16.03 -41.41
CA THR A 283 1.40 15.98 -41.78
C THR A 283 0.50 16.19 -40.57
N VAL A 284 0.76 15.49 -39.45
CA VAL A 284 -0.09 15.59 -38.26
C VAL A 284 -0.02 16.97 -37.62
N VAL A 285 1.17 17.57 -37.54
CA VAL A 285 1.35 18.86 -36.83
C VAL A 285 0.95 20.08 -37.66
N SER A 286 0.93 19.99 -39.00
CA SER A 286 0.65 21.14 -39.87
C SER A 286 -0.68 21.08 -40.62
N THR A 287 -1.38 19.94 -40.64
CA THR A 287 -2.68 19.85 -41.34
C THR A 287 -3.77 20.51 -40.52
N GLU A 288 -4.58 21.37 -41.13
CA GLU A 288 -5.74 21.97 -40.47
C GLU A 288 -6.74 20.90 -40.01
N TYR A 289 -7.16 20.99 -38.76
CA TYR A 289 -8.16 20.09 -38.20
C TYR A 289 -9.53 20.31 -38.86
N ARG A 290 -10.10 19.25 -39.46
CA ARG A 290 -11.44 19.27 -40.07
C ARG A 290 -12.42 18.48 -39.19
N ALA A 291 -13.44 19.16 -38.67
CA ALA A 291 -14.39 18.59 -37.71
C ALA A 291 -15.57 17.80 -38.35
N SER A 292 -15.57 17.53 -39.65
CA SER A 292 -16.73 16.94 -40.35
C SER A 292 -16.74 15.41 -40.30
N GLU A 293 -17.88 14.82 -39.90
CA GLU A 293 -18.20 13.37 -39.85
C GLU A 293 -18.22 12.63 -41.20
N ALA A 294 -17.44 13.06 -42.19
CA ALA A 294 -17.21 12.28 -43.39
C ALA A 294 -16.09 11.30 -43.06
N ARG A 295 -16.41 9.98 -43.04
CA ARG A 295 -15.47 8.87 -42.80
C ARG A 295 -14.05 9.25 -43.18
N ASP A 296 -13.18 9.35 -42.17
CA ASP A 296 -11.75 9.58 -42.36
C ASP A 296 -11.26 8.60 -43.42
N GLU A 297 -10.95 9.12 -44.61
CA GLU A 297 -10.18 8.32 -45.55
C GLU A 297 -8.86 7.99 -44.85
N PRO A 298 -8.42 6.72 -44.87
CA PRO A 298 -7.11 6.37 -44.37
C PRO A 298 -6.10 7.34 -44.97
N SER A 299 -5.23 7.86 -44.10
CA SER A 299 -4.17 8.80 -44.49
C SER A 299 -3.50 8.28 -45.77
N ALA A 300 -3.04 9.16 -46.65
CA ALA A 300 -2.26 8.76 -47.84
C ALA A 300 -1.09 7.81 -47.51
N TYR A 301 -0.68 7.81 -46.23
CA TYR A 301 0.22 6.87 -45.60
C TYR A 301 -0.29 5.41 -45.55
N GLU A 302 -1.52 5.19 -45.09
CA GLU A 302 -2.12 3.85 -44.93
C GLU A 302 -2.48 3.22 -46.29
N LYS A 303 -2.86 4.03 -47.28
CA LYS A 303 -3.19 3.55 -48.64
C LYS A 303 -1.99 2.96 -49.41
N ARG A 304 -0.75 3.20 -48.98
CA ARG A 304 0.46 2.71 -49.69
C ARG A 304 1.00 1.38 -49.16
N ASP A 305 0.68 1.01 -47.92
CA ASP A 305 1.17 -0.24 -47.33
C ASP A 305 0.27 -1.45 -47.67
N GLU A 306 -0.89 -1.23 -48.31
CA GLU A 306 -1.75 -2.29 -48.86
C GLU A 306 -1.39 -2.71 -50.31
N ALA A 307 -0.46 -2.00 -50.96
CA ALA A 307 -0.07 -2.23 -52.36
C ALA A 307 1.34 -2.84 -52.53
N GLY A 308 1.93 -3.38 -51.45
CA GLY A 308 3.27 -3.98 -51.43
C GLY A 308 3.24 -5.47 -51.12
#